data_AF-A0AA36IEV3-F1
#
_entry.id   AF-A0AA36IEV3-F1
#
_cell.length_a   1.000
_cell.length_b   1.000
_cell.length_c   1.000
_cell.angle_alpha   90.00
_cell.angle_beta   90.00
_cell.angle_gamma   90.00
#
_symmetry.space_group_name_H-M   'P 1'
#
loop_
_entity.id
_entity.type
_entity.pdbx_description
1 polymer ?
#
loop_
_entity_poly.entity_id
_entity_poly.type
_entity_poly.pdbx_seq_one_letter_code
_entity_poly.pdbx_strand_id
1 'polypeptide(L)'
;MELVAGTQGQRHLVPLLLLPAAASALLEAAGDLEVELSWGQPAAAATLDLWLPFSAGAAALLKELAPAAGQLGDALQVRPHWRVVALDPAETAGAGAARRCARGLSELCADSETGTAEDLEQAVRLHCVARRHPKLWWQYVESESALSAAQAASVERCVAQEALSLLEDDREAMSWGASDAVAVRINGWRYSGPVQAQTLLQTLCRHISPSPAACEPFLDKDPHPPAGLPAWTLLGLCGVSALLGRSFRRSLRWALGRCLRKDKRL
;
A
#
# COMPACT_ATOMS: atom_id res chain seq x y z
N MET A 1 -27.07 -16.38 -8.84
CA MET A 1 -25.87 -15.55 -8.58
C MET A 1 -25.28 -16.09 -7.31
N GLU A 2 -24.26 -16.92 -7.41
CA GLU A 2 -23.63 -17.57 -6.25
C GLU A 2 -22.35 -16.83 -5.89
N LEU A 3 -22.19 -16.57 -4.59
CA LEU A 3 -21.01 -15.94 -4.00
C LEU A 3 -19.99 -17.04 -3.70
N VAL A 4 -18.81 -16.98 -4.32
CA VAL A 4 -17.69 -17.84 -3.97
C VAL A 4 -16.63 -16.99 -3.28
N ALA A 5 -16.41 -17.23 -1.99
CA ALA A 5 -15.34 -16.63 -1.22
C ALA A 5 -14.13 -17.57 -1.21
N GLY A 6 -12.99 -17.12 -1.73
CA GLY A 6 -11.71 -17.83 -1.55
C GLY A 6 -11.24 -17.67 -0.11
N THR A 7 -11.03 -18.78 0.60
CA THR A 7 -10.72 -18.78 2.05
C THR A 7 -9.31 -19.29 2.34
N GLN A 8 -8.27 -18.81 1.66
CA GLN A 8 -6.88 -19.06 2.08
C GLN A 8 -5.97 -17.85 1.83
N GLY A 9 -6.15 -16.82 2.65
CA GLY A 9 -5.13 -15.82 2.94
C GLY A 9 -5.23 -15.50 4.42
N GLN A 10 -4.10 -15.49 5.14
CA GLN A 10 -4.10 -15.08 6.54
C GLN A 10 -4.77 -13.71 6.69
N ARG A 11 -5.50 -13.58 7.79
CA ARG A 11 -6.54 -12.59 8.08
C ARG A 11 -6.21 -11.17 7.59
N HIS A 12 -7.23 -10.60 6.91
CA HIS A 12 -7.48 -9.19 6.57
C HIS A 12 -7.12 -8.72 5.14
N LEU A 13 -8.15 -8.84 4.29
CA LEU A 13 -8.49 -8.02 3.11
C LEU A 13 -7.88 -8.39 1.75
N VAL A 14 -8.42 -9.45 1.12
CA VAL A 14 -8.46 -9.56 -0.34
C VAL A 14 -9.68 -8.76 -0.85
N PRO A 15 -9.56 -7.90 -1.88
CA PRO A 15 -10.74 -7.30 -2.50
C PRO A 15 -11.65 -8.40 -3.05
N LEU A 16 -12.94 -8.30 -2.73
CA LEU A 16 -13.96 -9.22 -3.23
C LEU A 16 -14.07 -9.02 -4.75
N LEU A 17 -13.52 -9.95 -5.52
CA LEU A 17 -13.56 -9.92 -6.98
C LEU A 17 -14.90 -10.53 -7.43
N LEU A 18 -15.80 -9.68 -7.94
CA LEU A 18 -17.07 -10.14 -8.51
C LEU A 18 -16.78 -10.79 -9.86
N LEU A 19 -16.69 -12.11 -9.87
CA LEU A 19 -16.51 -12.90 -11.07
C LEU A 19 -17.86 -13.44 -11.55
N PRO A 20 -18.15 -13.40 -12.87
CA PRO A 20 -19.35 -14.03 -13.41
C PRO A 20 -19.31 -15.54 -13.15
N ALA A 21 -20.47 -16.19 -13.01
CA ALA A 21 -20.56 -17.62 -12.64
C ALA A 21 -19.73 -18.55 -13.54
N ALA A 22 -19.50 -18.18 -14.80
CA ALA A 22 -18.64 -18.91 -15.74
C ALA A 22 -17.14 -18.94 -15.36
N ALA A 23 -16.67 -18.01 -14.53
CA ALA A 23 -15.29 -17.94 -14.07
C ALA A 23 -15.01 -18.84 -12.84
N SER A 24 -16.05 -19.46 -12.25
CA SER A 24 -15.89 -20.46 -11.17
C SER A 24 -15.06 -21.66 -11.61
N ALA A 25 -15.31 -22.17 -12.82
CA ALA A 25 -14.51 -23.25 -13.42
C ALA A 25 -13.03 -22.88 -13.63
N LEU A 26 -12.75 -21.58 -13.79
CA LEU A 26 -11.40 -21.05 -13.98
C LEU A 26 -10.65 -20.95 -12.65
N LEU A 27 -11.35 -20.55 -11.58
CA LEU A 27 -10.82 -20.59 -10.19
C LEU A 27 -10.57 -22.02 -9.71
N GLU A 28 -11.49 -22.95 -9.97
CA GLU A 28 -11.32 -24.35 -9.54
C GLU A 28 -10.19 -25.07 -10.30
N ALA A 29 -9.95 -24.72 -11.56
CA ALA A 29 -8.88 -25.31 -12.36
C ALA A 29 -7.49 -24.72 -12.06
N ALA A 30 -7.42 -23.49 -11.55
CA ALA A 30 -6.16 -22.76 -11.45
C ALA A 30 -5.32 -23.06 -10.19
N GLY A 31 -5.87 -23.74 -9.18
CA GLY A 31 -5.16 -23.93 -7.90
C GLY A 31 -4.91 -22.58 -7.23
N ASP A 32 -3.65 -22.27 -6.89
CA ASP A 32 -3.24 -20.94 -6.41
C ASP A 32 -3.29 -19.93 -7.57
N LEU A 33 -4.44 -19.26 -7.72
CA LEU A 33 -4.66 -18.23 -8.72
C LEU A 33 -4.23 -16.87 -8.18
N GLU A 34 -3.16 -16.31 -8.76
CA GLU A 34 -2.81 -14.90 -8.59
C GLU A 34 -3.58 -14.07 -9.65
N VAL A 35 -4.56 -13.29 -9.21
CA VAL A 35 -5.33 -12.41 -10.09
C VAL A 35 -4.70 -11.03 -10.07
N GLU A 36 -3.98 -10.69 -11.13
CA GLU A 36 -3.51 -9.33 -11.37
C GLU A 36 -4.62 -8.51 -12.03
N LEU A 37 -5.29 -7.67 -11.23
CA LEU A 37 -6.24 -6.69 -11.76
C LEU A 37 -5.44 -5.55 -12.42
N SER A 38 -5.63 -5.34 -13.72
CA SER A 38 -5.05 -4.18 -14.39
C SER A 38 -5.84 -2.91 -14.06
N TRP A 39 -5.09 -1.91 -13.61
CA TRP A 39 -5.59 -0.68 -13.02
C TRP A 39 -6.11 0.26 -14.12
N GLY A 40 -7.00 1.18 -13.75
CA GLY A 40 -7.63 2.14 -14.66
C GLY A 40 -6.64 2.85 -15.60
N GLN A 41 -7.16 3.39 -16.71
CA GLN A 41 -6.35 4.11 -17.71
C GLN A 41 -5.48 5.18 -17.03
N PRO A 42 -4.20 5.31 -17.41
CA PRO A 42 -3.35 6.38 -16.91
C PRO A 42 -4.05 7.73 -16.99
N ALA A 43 -3.99 8.50 -15.90
CA ALA A 43 -4.67 9.78 -15.79
C ALA A 43 -3.65 10.92 -15.84
N ALA A 44 -4.11 12.13 -16.17
CA ALA A 44 -3.26 13.32 -16.15
C ALA A 44 -2.70 13.63 -14.75
N ALA A 45 -3.38 13.16 -13.69
CA ALA A 45 -2.91 13.24 -12.31
C ALA A 45 -3.27 11.95 -11.57
N ALA A 46 -2.37 11.50 -10.70
CA ALA A 46 -2.64 10.42 -9.76
C ALA A 46 -3.15 10.98 -8.42
N THR A 47 -4.01 10.23 -7.73
CA THR A 47 -4.36 10.50 -6.33
C THR A 47 -3.67 9.51 -5.42
N LEU A 48 -3.11 10.00 -4.32
CA LEU A 48 -2.49 9.20 -3.25
C LEU A 48 -3.21 9.53 -1.95
N ASP A 49 -4.06 8.63 -1.48
CA ASP A 49 -4.69 8.74 -0.17
C ASP A 49 -3.89 7.89 0.83
N LEU A 50 -3.50 8.48 1.96
CA LEU A 50 -2.64 7.85 2.98
C LEU A 50 -3.34 7.85 4.33
N TRP A 51 -3.63 6.69 4.91
CA TRP A 51 -4.08 6.58 6.30
C TRP A 51 -2.87 6.35 7.18
N LEU A 52 -2.55 7.34 8.00
CA LEU A 52 -1.30 7.44 8.74
C LEU A 52 -1.57 7.24 10.24
N PRO A 53 -0.87 6.32 10.91
CA PRO A 53 -0.76 6.33 12.36
C PRO A 53 0.11 7.51 12.78
N PHE A 54 0.03 7.89 14.06
CA PHE A 54 0.89 8.92 14.65
C PHE A 54 2.28 8.37 14.98
N SER A 55 2.86 7.51 14.14
CA SER A 55 4.14 6.86 14.40
C SER A 55 5.30 7.57 13.69
N ALA A 56 6.51 7.41 14.24
CA ALA A 56 7.74 7.90 13.59
C ALA A 56 7.92 7.33 12.18
N GLY A 57 7.45 6.10 11.92
CA GLY A 57 7.51 5.47 10.60
C GLY A 57 6.62 6.16 9.57
N ALA A 58 5.42 6.60 9.95
CA ALA A 58 4.55 7.36 9.07
C ALA A 58 5.14 8.73 8.71
N ALA A 59 5.70 9.43 9.71
CA ALA A 59 6.39 10.70 9.49
C ALA A 59 7.64 10.53 8.60
N ALA A 60 8.40 9.45 8.78
CA ALA A 60 9.55 9.12 7.94
C ALA A 60 9.13 8.86 6.48
N LEU A 61 8.07 8.07 6.27
CA LEU A 61 7.53 7.81 4.92
C LEU A 61 7.14 9.11 4.21
N LEU A 62 6.44 10.02 4.88
CA LEU A 62 6.07 11.31 4.31
C LEU A 62 7.31 12.14 3.91
N LYS A 63 8.32 12.20 4.79
CA LYS A 63 9.58 12.91 4.52
C LYS A 63 10.36 12.31 3.36
N GLU A 64 10.38 10.98 3.24
CA GLU A 64 11.04 10.29 2.13
C GLU A 64 10.31 10.49 0.79
N LEU A 65 8.98 10.59 0.80
CA LEU A 65 8.18 10.85 -0.40
C LEU A 65 8.34 12.30 -0.89
N ALA A 66 8.49 13.26 0.03
CA ALA A 66 8.34 14.68 -0.26
C ALA A 66 9.24 15.23 -1.38
N PRO A 67 10.53 14.89 -1.51
CA PRO A 67 11.39 15.47 -2.54
C PRO A 67 10.95 15.13 -3.96
N ALA A 68 10.54 13.87 -4.18
CA ALA A 68 10.09 13.41 -5.48
C ALA A 68 8.64 13.81 -5.74
N ALA A 69 7.78 13.69 -4.72
CA ALA A 69 6.38 14.01 -4.84
C ALA A 69 6.13 15.51 -5.03
N GLY A 70 6.97 16.38 -4.44
CA GLY A 70 6.97 17.82 -4.70
C GLY A 70 7.29 18.16 -6.16
N GLN A 71 8.16 17.40 -6.81
CA GLN A 71 8.50 17.59 -8.23
C GLN A 71 7.39 17.13 -9.19
N LEU A 72 6.49 16.24 -8.74
CA LEU A 72 5.32 15.84 -9.53
C LEU A 72 4.27 16.97 -9.62
N GLY A 73 4.29 17.92 -8.68
CA GLY A 73 3.41 19.10 -8.71
C GLY A 73 1.93 18.72 -8.87
N ASP A 74 1.26 19.32 -9.85
CA ASP A 74 -0.16 19.10 -10.10
C ASP A 74 -0.49 17.69 -10.66
N ALA A 75 0.53 16.90 -11.03
CA ALA A 75 0.35 15.51 -11.47
C ALA A 75 0.14 14.52 -10.31
N LEU A 76 0.30 14.96 -9.06
CA LEU A 76 0.03 14.16 -7.87
C LEU A 76 -0.82 14.94 -6.87
N GLN A 77 -2.00 14.40 -6.55
CA GLN A 77 -2.85 14.90 -5.48
C GLN A 77 -2.73 14.00 -4.26
N VAL A 78 -2.31 14.54 -3.12
CA VAL A 78 -2.16 13.77 -1.88
C VAL A 78 -3.22 14.15 -0.87
N ARG A 79 -3.76 13.13 -0.20
CA ARG A 79 -4.76 13.27 0.86
C ARG A 79 -4.30 12.44 2.07
N PRO A 80 -3.62 13.07 3.04
CA PRO A 80 -3.34 12.39 4.30
C PRO A 80 -4.65 12.26 5.09
N HIS A 81 -4.79 11.15 5.79
CA HIS A 81 -5.84 10.86 6.75
C HIS A 81 -5.16 10.39 8.04
N TRP A 82 -5.39 11.07 9.16
CA TRP A 82 -4.78 10.67 10.42
C TRP A 82 -5.73 9.79 11.22
N ARG A 83 -5.19 8.83 11.97
CA ARG A 83 -6.02 7.92 12.78
C ARG A 83 -6.56 8.63 14.02
N VAL A 84 -7.75 9.22 13.90
CA VAL A 84 -8.48 9.86 15.00
C VAL A 84 -9.46 8.86 15.62
N VAL A 85 -9.47 8.78 16.95
CA VAL A 85 -10.41 7.96 17.73
C VAL A 85 -11.32 8.84 18.56
N ALA A 86 -12.57 8.39 18.73
CA ALA A 86 -13.48 8.99 19.70
C ALA A 86 -13.40 8.22 21.02
N LEU A 87 -13.18 8.93 22.13
CA LEU A 87 -13.17 8.32 23.46
C LEU A 87 -14.57 8.32 24.08
N ASP A 88 -14.86 7.30 24.89
CA ASP A 88 -16.09 7.27 25.65
C ASP A 88 -16.10 8.39 26.70
N PRO A 89 -17.27 8.96 27.07
CA PRO A 89 -17.36 10.03 28.07
C PRO A 89 -16.77 9.68 29.45
N ALA A 90 -16.69 8.39 29.78
CA ALA A 90 -16.04 7.91 31.00
C ALA A 90 -14.50 8.01 30.92
N GLU A 91 -13.93 7.83 29.72
CA GLU A 91 -12.48 7.89 29.47
C GLU A 91 -11.98 9.34 29.33
N THR A 92 -12.82 10.24 28.82
CA THR A 92 -12.49 11.67 28.65
C THR A 92 -12.25 12.39 29.98
N ALA A 93 -12.84 11.90 31.09
CA ALA A 93 -12.62 12.44 32.44
C ALA A 93 -11.24 12.09 33.04
N GLY A 94 -10.50 11.16 32.43
CA GLY A 94 -9.19 10.73 32.91
C GLY A 94 -8.06 11.69 32.52
N ALA A 95 -7.03 11.79 33.37
CA ALA A 95 -5.82 12.58 33.06
C ALA A 95 -5.09 12.15 31.77
N GLY A 96 -5.34 10.92 31.30
CA GLY A 96 -4.80 10.40 30.03
C GLY A 96 -5.48 10.95 28.78
N ALA A 97 -6.71 11.46 28.87
CA ALA A 97 -7.39 12.07 27.72
C ALA A 97 -6.75 13.41 27.34
N ALA A 98 -6.44 14.26 28.33
CA ALA A 98 -5.80 15.55 28.10
C ALA A 98 -4.44 15.47 27.36
N ARG A 99 -3.77 14.32 27.38
CA ARG A 99 -2.50 14.09 26.67
C ARG A 99 -2.67 13.67 25.22
N ARG A 100 -3.86 13.21 24.82
CA ARG A 100 -4.13 12.59 23.51
C ARG A 100 -5.16 13.33 22.69
N CYS A 101 -6.04 14.08 23.33
CA CYS A 101 -7.15 14.76 22.67
C CYS A 101 -6.78 16.18 22.26
N ALA A 102 -7.34 16.63 21.14
CA ALA A 102 -7.09 17.98 20.64
C ALA A 102 -7.59 19.01 21.66
N ARG A 103 -6.87 20.13 21.79
CA ARG A 103 -7.24 21.18 22.73
C ARG A 103 -8.62 21.74 22.39
N GLY A 104 -9.55 21.67 23.33
CA GLY A 104 -10.93 22.13 23.15
C GLY A 104 -11.85 21.13 22.43
N LEU A 105 -11.33 19.95 22.04
CA LEU A 105 -12.03 18.86 21.38
C LEU A 105 -11.74 17.55 22.13
N SER A 106 -12.27 17.44 23.35
CA SER A 106 -11.99 16.34 24.29
C SER A 106 -12.39 14.96 23.79
N GLU A 107 -13.27 14.92 22.80
CA GLU A 107 -13.86 13.74 22.21
C GLU A 107 -13.09 13.23 20.99
N LEU A 108 -12.15 14.00 20.43
CA LEU A 108 -11.33 13.61 19.27
C LEU A 108 -9.87 13.51 19.68
N CYS A 109 -9.34 12.29 19.65
CA CYS A 109 -8.04 11.99 20.21
C CYS A 109 -7.18 11.20 19.23
N ALA A 110 -5.86 11.35 19.37
CA ALA A 110 -4.92 10.43 18.76
C ALA A 110 -5.07 9.03 19.38
N ASP A 111 -4.83 8.00 18.57
CA ASP A 111 -4.79 6.63 19.05
C ASP A 111 -3.71 6.45 20.15
N SER A 112 -4.11 5.87 21.29
CA SER A 112 -3.32 5.71 22.53
C SER A 112 -1.93 5.17 22.33
N GLU A 113 -1.78 4.27 21.36
CA GLU A 113 -0.58 3.48 21.19
C GLU A 113 0.51 4.26 20.46
N THR A 114 0.13 5.26 19.67
CA THR A 114 1.06 5.90 18.74
C THR A 114 1.12 7.41 18.85
N GLY A 115 0.05 8.10 19.29
CA GLY A 115 0.00 9.56 19.19
C GLY A 115 -0.32 10.34 20.47
N THR A 116 -0.03 11.63 20.40
CA THR A 116 -0.27 12.63 21.43
C THR A 116 -1.19 13.75 20.90
N ALA A 117 -1.61 14.64 21.80
CA ALA A 117 -2.34 15.84 21.43
C ALA A 117 -1.53 16.77 20.51
N GLU A 118 -0.20 16.81 20.68
CA GLU A 118 0.70 17.60 19.82
C GLU A 118 0.74 17.03 18.40
N ASP A 119 0.81 15.70 18.26
CA ASP A 119 0.77 15.04 16.95
C ASP A 119 -0.57 15.32 16.23
N LEU A 120 -1.67 15.35 16.98
CA LEU A 120 -2.99 15.68 16.46
C LEU A 120 -3.08 17.15 16.01
N GLU A 121 -2.53 18.08 16.79
CA GLU A 121 -2.41 19.49 16.38
C GLU A 121 -1.56 19.63 15.10
N GLN A 122 -0.48 18.85 14.98
CA GLN A 122 0.36 18.84 13.78
C GLN A 122 -0.35 18.23 12.56
N ALA A 123 -1.17 17.19 12.74
CA ALA A 123 -2.03 16.64 11.69
C ALA A 123 -3.02 17.70 11.15
N VAL A 124 -3.67 18.46 12.04
CA VAL A 124 -4.55 19.56 11.64
C VAL A 124 -3.79 20.64 10.88
N ARG A 125 -2.58 21.01 11.33
CA ARG A 125 -1.71 21.96 10.60
C ARG A 125 -1.41 21.47 9.19
N LEU A 126 -1.05 20.20 9.02
CA LEU A 126 -0.79 19.59 7.71
C LEU A 126 -2.02 19.62 6.78
N HIS A 127 -3.21 19.33 7.30
CA HIS A 127 -4.47 19.48 6.56
C HIS A 127 -4.71 20.93 6.13
N CYS A 128 -4.51 21.88 7.05
CA CYS A 128 -4.65 23.30 6.76
C CYS A 128 -3.64 23.79 5.72
N VAL A 129 -2.39 23.30 5.73
CA VAL A 129 -1.41 23.58 4.66
C VAL A 129 -1.89 23.00 3.34
N ALA A 130 -2.37 21.76 3.30
CA ALA A 130 -2.87 21.14 2.07
C ALA A 130 -4.04 21.94 1.47
N ARG A 131 -4.96 22.42 2.31
CA ARG A 131 -6.14 23.19 1.88
C ARG A 131 -5.80 24.62 1.44
N ARG A 132 -4.96 25.32 2.21
CA ARG A 132 -4.68 26.76 2.00
C ARG A 132 -3.51 27.01 1.05
N HIS A 133 -2.53 26.11 1.05
CA HIS A 133 -1.27 26.24 0.32
C HIS A 133 -0.83 24.90 -0.29
N PRO A 134 -1.64 24.25 -1.15
CA PRO A 134 -1.39 22.90 -1.65
C PRO A 134 0.00 22.73 -2.29
N LYS A 135 0.49 23.77 -2.99
CA LYS A 135 1.82 23.76 -3.65
C LYS A 135 3.00 23.75 -2.68
N LEU A 136 2.79 24.11 -1.41
CA LEU A 136 3.81 24.14 -0.37
C LEU A 136 3.74 22.93 0.56
N TRP A 137 2.74 22.05 0.39
CA TRP A 137 2.52 20.96 1.33
C TRP A 137 3.73 20.04 1.47
N TRP A 138 4.34 19.62 0.35
CA TRP A 138 5.54 18.79 0.38
C TRP A 138 6.76 19.52 0.98
N GLN A 139 6.92 20.81 0.69
CA GLN A 139 7.99 21.61 1.31
C GLN A 139 7.80 21.73 2.83
N TYR A 140 6.55 21.84 3.28
CA TYR A 140 6.22 21.89 4.70
C TYR A 140 6.46 20.54 5.41
N VAL A 141 6.18 19.42 4.72
CA VAL A 141 6.50 18.07 5.21
C VAL A 141 8.02 17.88 5.39
N GLU A 142 8.83 18.42 4.48
CA GLU A 142 10.29 18.40 4.58
C GLU A 142 10.79 19.32 5.71
N SER A 143 10.25 20.53 5.78
CA SER A 143 10.62 21.54 6.77
C SER A 143 9.45 22.46 7.10
N GLU A 144 9.07 22.48 8.38
CA GLU A 144 8.00 23.36 8.88
C GLU A 144 8.30 24.85 8.68
N SER A 145 9.57 25.20 8.50
CA SER A 145 10.01 26.57 8.22
C SER A 145 9.74 27.03 6.77
N ALA A 146 9.10 26.21 5.93
CA ALA A 146 8.83 26.54 4.54
C ALA A 146 7.78 27.65 4.35
N LEU A 147 6.99 27.96 5.39
CA LEU A 147 5.95 28.99 5.32
C LEU A 147 6.48 30.38 5.67
N SER A 148 6.12 31.37 4.86
CA SER A 148 6.25 32.78 5.26
C SER A 148 5.33 33.12 6.44
N ALA A 149 5.60 34.20 7.16
CA ALA A 149 4.78 34.64 8.28
C ALA A 149 3.28 34.82 7.92
N ALA A 150 2.99 35.35 6.73
CA ALA A 150 1.61 35.51 6.26
C ALA A 150 0.91 34.17 5.97
N GLN A 151 1.64 33.20 5.43
CA GLN A 151 1.13 31.84 5.19
C GLN A 151 0.91 31.10 6.51
N ALA A 152 1.86 31.17 7.44
CA ALA A 152 1.71 30.62 8.78
C ALA A 152 0.46 31.20 9.49
N ALA A 153 0.26 32.52 9.45
CA ALA A 153 -0.95 33.15 10.01
C ALA A 153 -2.26 32.71 9.30
N SER A 154 -2.19 32.34 8.02
CA SER A 154 -3.34 31.75 7.30
C SER A 154 -3.63 30.33 7.78
N VAL A 155 -2.60 29.53 8.01
CA VAL A 155 -2.71 28.17 8.56
C VAL A 155 -3.26 28.21 9.98
N GLU A 156 -2.76 29.08 10.87
CA GLU A 156 -3.28 29.20 12.24
C GLU A 156 -4.77 29.56 12.28
N ARG A 157 -5.23 30.43 11.37
CA ARG A 157 -6.66 30.75 11.26
C ARG A 157 -7.48 29.54 10.84
N CYS A 158 -6.98 28.73 9.92
CA CYS A 158 -7.61 27.47 9.54
C CYS A 158 -7.65 26.50 10.74
N VAL A 159 -6.54 26.32 11.47
CA VAL A 159 -6.51 25.46 12.67
C VAL A 159 -7.57 25.91 13.68
N ALA A 160 -7.67 27.21 13.97
CA ALA A 160 -8.63 27.74 14.93
C ALA A 160 -10.11 27.59 14.49
N GLN A 161 -10.40 27.56 13.19
CA GLN A 161 -11.77 27.57 12.66
C GLN A 161 -12.26 26.20 12.17
N GLU A 162 -11.34 25.34 11.71
CA GLU A 162 -11.65 24.13 10.94
C GLU A 162 -11.14 22.84 11.60
N ALA A 163 -10.39 22.91 12.71
CA ALA A 163 -9.81 21.72 13.35
C ALA A 163 -10.85 20.62 13.61
N LEU A 164 -12.02 20.96 14.16
CA LEU A 164 -13.08 19.98 14.45
C LEU A 164 -13.51 19.25 13.18
N SER A 165 -13.88 19.98 12.13
CA SER A 165 -14.34 19.40 10.86
C SER A 165 -13.28 18.51 10.22
N LEU A 166 -12.00 18.93 10.26
CA LEU A 166 -10.89 18.15 9.69
C LEU A 166 -10.67 16.83 10.46
N LEU A 167 -10.77 16.88 11.79
CA LEU A 167 -10.60 15.68 12.63
C LEU A 167 -11.82 14.74 12.55
N GLU A 168 -13.02 15.28 12.38
CA GLU A 168 -14.23 14.47 12.09
C GLU A 168 -14.13 13.78 10.73
N ASP A 169 -13.68 14.49 9.69
CA ASP A 169 -13.43 13.91 8.37
C ASP A 169 -12.43 12.75 8.45
N ASP A 170 -11.34 12.92 9.19
CA ASP A 170 -10.33 11.87 9.41
C ASP A 170 -10.86 10.66 10.17
N ARG A 171 -11.67 10.90 11.21
CA ARG A 171 -12.36 9.84 11.97
C ARG A 171 -13.32 9.05 11.07
N GLU A 172 -14.06 9.75 10.21
CA GLU A 172 -15.06 9.16 9.30
C GLU A 172 -14.45 8.48 8.08
N ALA A 173 -13.24 8.86 7.68
CA ALA A 173 -12.52 8.29 6.54
C ALA A 173 -12.18 6.79 6.70
N MET A 174 -12.53 6.14 7.82
CA MET A 174 -12.38 4.72 8.15
C MET A 174 -11.13 4.07 7.53
N SER A 175 -10.03 4.07 8.29
CA SER A 175 -8.85 3.30 7.91
C SER A 175 -9.17 1.81 7.74
N TRP A 176 -8.49 1.16 6.79
CA TRP A 176 -8.43 -0.29 6.72
C TRP A 176 -6.99 -0.73 7.01
N GLY A 177 -6.82 -1.87 7.66
CA GLY A 177 -5.51 -2.33 8.12
C GLY A 177 -5.33 -2.16 9.63
N ALA A 178 -4.16 -2.54 10.13
CA ALA A 178 -3.82 -2.50 11.54
C ALA A 178 -3.71 -1.05 12.07
N SER A 179 -3.87 -0.86 13.38
CA SER A 179 -3.84 0.46 14.03
C SER A 179 -2.53 1.21 13.80
N ASP A 180 -1.43 0.47 13.76
CA ASP A 180 -0.05 0.93 13.68
C ASP A 180 0.52 0.93 12.25
N ALA A 181 -0.23 0.47 11.26
CA ALA A 181 0.20 0.37 9.88
C ALA A 181 -0.30 1.53 9.01
N VAL A 182 0.54 1.98 8.06
CA VAL A 182 0.13 2.90 7.01
C VAL A 182 -0.71 2.15 5.98
N ALA A 183 -1.89 2.67 5.64
CA ALA A 183 -2.70 2.16 4.54
C ALA A 183 -2.70 3.16 3.37
N VAL A 184 -2.68 2.64 2.14
CA VAL A 184 -2.51 3.48 0.93
C VAL A 184 -3.59 3.17 -0.10
N ARG A 185 -4.20 4.21 -0.67
CA ARG A 185 -4.92 4.11 -1.96
C ARG A 185 -4.19 4.90 -3.03
N ILE A 186 -4.20 4.32 -4.23
CA ILE A 186 -3.73 4.98 -5.45
C ILE A 186 -4.91 5.02 -6.41
N ASN A 187 -5.31 6.22 -6.84
CA ASN A 187 -6.46 6.43 -7.72
C ASN A 187 -7.76 5.79 -7.18
N GLY A 188 -7.97 5.84 -5.85
CA GLY A 188 -9.15 5.29 -5.17
C GLY A 188 -9.08 3.79 -4.85
N TRP A 189 -8.05 3.08 -5.32
CA TRP A 189 -7.90 1.63 -5.15
C TRP A 189 -6.91 1.28 -4.05
N ARG A 190 -7.21 0.26 -3.24
CA ARG A 190 -6.34 -0.18 -2.14
C ARG A 190 -5.03 -0.75 -2.68
N TYR A 191 -3.91 -0.19 -2.22
CA TYR A 191 -2.58 -0.66 -2.54
C TYR A 191 -2.15 -1.76 -1.55
N SER A 192 -1.67 -2.89 -2.07
CA SER A 192 -1.26 -4.07 -1.30
C SER A 192 0.25 -4.34 -1.33
N GLY A 193 1.01 -3.51 -2.05
CA GLY A 193 2.46 -3.66 -2.14
C GLY A 193 3.21 -3.12 -0.92
N PRO A 194 4.56 -3.19 -0.92
CA PRO A 194 5.38 -2.58 0.11
C PRO A 194 5.13 -1.07 0.23
N VAL A 195 4.87 -0.61 1.45
CA VAL A 195 4.64 0.81 1.76
C VAL A 195 5.98 1.50 2.03
N GLN A 196 6.80 1.59 0.99
CA GLN A 196 8.10 2.27 0.99
C GLN A 196 8.06 3.40 -0.03
N ALA A 197 8.73 4.52 0.24
CA ALA A 197 8.65 5.71 -0.61
C ALA A 197 9.01 5.41 -2.08
N GLN A 198 10.11 4.67 -2.31
CA GLN A 198 10.56 4.31 -3.66
C GLN A 198 9.52 3.46 -4.41
N THR A 199 8.93 2.46 -3.75
CA THR A 199 7.94 1.58 -4.38
C THR A 199 6.66 2.35 -4.70
N LEU A 200 6.18 3.19 -3.78
CA LEU A 200 5.01 4.03 -4.02
C LEU A 200 5.21 5.01 -5.18
N LEU A 201 6.37 5.67 -5.24
CA LEU A 201 6.71 6.59 -6.33
C LEU A 201 6.78 5.87 -7.68
N GLN A 202 7.39 4.68 -7.72
CA GLN A 202 7.39 3.84 -8.92
C GLN A 202 5.97 3.48 -9.36
N THR A 203 5.10 3.07 -8.44
CA THR A 203 3.71 2.77 -8.75
C THR A 203 2.97 4.00 -9.26
N LEU A 204 3.07 5.15 -8.56
CA LEU A 204 2.43 6.40 -8.96
C LEU A 204 2.88 6.84 -10.37
N CYS A 205 4.18 6.83 -10.63
CA CYS A 205 4.74 7.23 -11.91
C CYS A 205 4.26 6.39 -13.09
N ARG A 206 3.93 5.11 -12.88
CA ARG A 206 3.32 4.26 -13.92
C ARG A 206 1.86 4.61 -14.23
N HIS A 207 1.18 5.34 -13.33
CA HIS A 207 -0.23 5.71 -13.48
C HIS A 207 -0.45 7.15 -13.96
N ILE A 208 0.61 7.96 -14.09
CA ILE A 208 0.53 9.34 -14.57
C ILE A 208 0.85 9.38 -16.07
N SER A 209 -0.03 9.98 -16.87
CA SER A 209 0.16 10.15 -18.32
C SER A 209 -0.24 11.56 -18.80
N PRO A 210 0.65 12.29 -19.50
CA PRO A 210 2.03 11.91 -19.82
C PRO A 210 2.93 11.86 -18.57
N SER A 211 3.93 10.97 -18.56
CA SER A 211 4.86 10.83 -17.44
C SER A 211 5.69 12.10 -17.25
N PRO A 212 5.68 12.74 -16.05
CA PRO A 212 6.55 13.87 -15.74
C PRO A 212 8.04 13.48 -15.77
N ALA A 213 8.95 14.43 -16.03
CA ALA A 213 10.40 14.18 -16.01
C ALA A 213 10.88 13.65 -14.64
N ALA A 214 10.25 14.09 -13.55
CA ALA A 214 10.52 13.61 -12.19
C ALA A 214 10.30 12.10 -12.01
N CYS A 215 9.56 11.44 -12.92
CA CYS A 215 9.32 10.01 -12.87
C CYS A 215 10.42 9.14 -13.51
N GLU A 216 11.30 9.72 -14.32
CA GLU A 216 12.37 8.99 -15.02
C GLU A 216 13.21 8.08 -14.09
N PRO A 217 13.67 8.54 -12.90
CA PRO A 217 14.46 7.70 -11.99
C PRO A 217 13.73 6.47 -11.43
N PHE A 218 12.40 6.45 -11.51
CA PHE A 218 11.54 5.41 -10.93
C PHE A 218 11.00 4.43 -11.98
N LEU A 219 11.02 4.81 -13.26
CA LEU A 219 10.53 3.97 -14.37
C LEU A 219 11.62 3.06 -14.95
N ASP A 220 12.86 3.54 -15.02
CA ASP A 220 13.97 2.83 -15.69
C ASP A 220 14.61 1.71 -14.87
N LYS A 221 14.27 1.64 -13.58
CA LYS A 221 14.71 0.56 -12.72
C LYS A 221 13.65 -0.52 -12.75
N ASP A 222 13.79 -1.50 -13.65
CA ASP A 222 13.16 -2.79 -13.43
C ASP A 222 13.56 -3.25 -12.04
N PRO A 223 12.64 -3.23 -11.05
CA PRO A 223 13.03 -3.30 -9.64
C PRO A 223 13.57 -4.68 -9.28
N HIS A 224 13.41 -5.65 -10.18
CA HIS A 224 14.10 -6.91 -10.15
C HIS A 224 14.50 -7.21 -11.60
N PRO A 225 15.79 -7.47 -11.94
CA PRO A 225 16.02 -8.41 -13.03
C PRO A 225 15.13 -9.61 -12.69
N PRO A 226 14.34 -10.13 -13.64
CA PRO A 226 13.35 -11.14 -13.34
C PRO A 226 14.01 -12.16 -12.42
N ALA A 227 13.34 -12.54 -11.34
CA ALA A 227 13.74 -13.71 -10.56
C ALA A 227 13.62 -15.00 -11.40
N GLY A 228 13.83 -14.91 -12.72
CA GLY A 228 14.29 -15.96 -13.56
C GLY A 228 15.48 -16.59 -12.86
N LEU A 229 15.20 -17.78 -12.37
CA LEU A 229 16.16 -18.85 -12.13
C LEU A 229 17.33 -18.63 -13.08
N PRO A 230 18.52 -18.27 -12.57
CA PRO A 230 19.62 -17.88 -13.43
C PRO A 230 19.88 -19.02 -14.40
N ALA A 231 20.17 -18.74 -15.68
CA ALA A 231 20.11 -19.75 -16.75
C ALA A 231 20.81 -21.09 -16.42
N TRP A 232 21.84 -21.08 -15.56
CA TRP A 232 22.49 -22.28 -15.05
C TRP A 232 21.61 -23.18 -14.16
N THR A 233 20.64 -22.66 -13.41
CA THR A 233 19.64 -23.46 -12.68
C THR A 233 18.67 -24.15 -13.62
N LEU A 234 18.21 -23.50 -14.70
CA LEU A 234 17.42 -24.14 -15.75
C LEU A 234 18.24 -25.22 -16.48
N LEU A 235 19.49 -24.93 -16.83
CA LEU A 235 20.41 -25.93 -17.42
C LEU A 235 20.70 -27.09 -16.47
N GLY A 236 20.84 -26.82 -15.17
CA GLY A 236 21.02 -27.83 -14.13
C GLY A 236 19.80 -28.75 -13.99
N LEU A 237 18.60 -28.19 -13.95
CA LEU A 237 17.34 -28.94 -13.90
C LEU A 237 17.15 -29.81 -15.17
N CYS A 238 17.47 -29.28 -16.35
CA CYS A 238 17.48 -30.03 -17.61
C CYS A 238 18.55 -31.16 -17.61
N GLY A 239 19.73 -30.90 -17.06
CA GLY A 239 20.80 -31.90 -16.95
C GLY A 239 20.43 -33.05 -16.00
N VAL A 240 19.86 -32.74 -14.84
CA VAL A 240 19.42 -33.74 -13.85
C VAL A 240 18.27 -34.59 -14.41
N SER A 241 17.29 -33.97 -15.08
CA SER A 241 16.19 -34.72 -15.71
C SER A 241 16.66 -35.61 -16.88
N ALA A 242 17.67 -35.19 -17.65
CA ALA A 242 18.30 -36.04 -18.66
C ALA A 242 19.07 -37.24 -18.05
N LEU A 243 19.76 -37.05 -16.93
CA LEU A 243 20.49 -38.10 -16.22
C LEU A 243 19.55 -39.11 -15.54
N LEU A 244 18.51 -38.62 -14.85
CA LEU A 244 17.48 -39.48 -14.25
C LEU A 244 16.68 -40.23 -15.32
N GLY A 245 16.35 -39.58 -16.44
CA GLY A 245 15.71 -40.23 -17.58
C GLY A 245 16.54 -41.37 -18.20
N ARG A 246 17.86 -41.23 -18.25
CA ARG A 246 18.77 -42.32 -18.72
C ARG A 246 18.81 -43.49 -17.75
N SER A 247 18.83 -43.24 -16.44
CA SER A 247 18.80 -44.29 -15.42
C SER A 247 17.48 -45.06 -15.44
N PHE A 248 16.36 -44.34 -15.52
CA PHE A 248 15.03 -44.95 -15.52
C PHE A 248 14.76 -45.81 -16.76
N ARG A 249 15.21 -45.37 -17.95
CA ARG A 249 15.08 -46.17 -19.20
C ARG A 249 15.87 -47.47 -19.16
N ARG A 250 17.03 -47.52 -18.48
CA ARG A 250 17.79 -48.77 -18.32
C ARG A 250 17.07 -49.77 -17.41
N SER A 251 16.54 -49.31 -16.28
CA SER A 251 15.76 -50.17 -15.37
C SER A 251 14.48 -50.70 -16.01
N LEU A 252 13.75 -49.86 -16.77
CA LEU A 252 12.53 -50.29 -17.46
C LEU A 252 12.80 -51.35 -18.55
N ARG A 253 13.86 -51.18 -19.35
CA ARG A 253 14.26 -52.19 -20.34
C ARG A 253 14.66 -53.52 -19.69
N TRP A 254 15.31 -53.48 -18.52
CA TRP A 254 15.70 -54.68 -17.80
C TRP A 254 14.49 -55.41 -17.18
N ALA A 255 13.51 -54.67 -16.66
CA ALA A 255 12.25 -55.24 -16.17
C ALA A 255 11.40 -55.87 -17.29
N LEU A 256 11.21 -55.16 -18.40
CA LEU A 256 10.47 -55.68 -19.57
C LEU A 256 11.13 -56.92 -20.19
N GLY A 257 12.46 -56.97 -20.23
CA GLY A 257 13.20 -58.14 -20.71
C GLY A 257 13.00 -59.40 -19.84
N ARG A 258 12.76 -59.25 -18.53
CA ARG A 258 12.45 -60.38 -17.64
C ARG A 258 11.00 -60.86 -17.78
N CYS A 259 10.05 -59.95 -18.04
CA CYS A 259 8.67 -60.34 -18.31
C CYS A 259 8.57 -61.14 -19.63
N LEU A 260 9.21 -60.69 -20.70
CA LEU A 260 9.14 -61.35 -22.02
C LEU A 260 9.86 -62.72 -22.09
N ARG A 261 10.79 -63.04 -21.17
CA ARG A 261 11.44 -64.36 -21.11
C ARG A 261 10.64 -65.43 -20.37
N LYS A 262 9.63 -65.06 -19.60
CA LYS A 262 8.78 -66.04 -18.88
C LYS A 262 7.77 -66.74 -19.79
N ASP A 263 7.53 -66.23 -21.01
CA ASP A 263 6.51 -66.72 -21.94
C ASP A 263 6.99 -67.75 -22.97
N LYS A 264 8.25 -68.23 -22.88
CA LYS A 264 8.82 -69.23 -23.80
C LYS A 264 9.03 -70.61 -23.17
N ARG A 265 8.31 -70.93 -22.09
CA ARG A 265 8.31 -72.26 -21.47
C ARG A 265 6.87 -72.77 -21.31
N LEU A 266 6.20 -72.96 -22.43
CA LEU A 266 4.99 -73.77 -22.59
C LEU A 266 5.08 -74.45 -23.95
#